data_AF-R4YL06-F1
#
_entry.id   AF-R4YL06-F1
#
_cell.length_a   1.000
_cell.length_b   1.000
_cell.length_c   1.000
_cell.angle_alpha   90.00
_cell.angle_beta   90.00
_cell.angle_gamma   90.00
#
_symmetry.space_group_name_H-M   'P 1'
#
loop_
_entity.id
_entity.type
_entity.pdbx_description
1 polymer ?
#
loop_
_entity_poly.entity_id
_entity_poly.type
_entity_poly.pdbx_seq_one_letter_code
_entity_poly.pdbx_strand_id
1 'polypeptide(L)'
;MKHLIVLSTFLLMACSNINASNQTHSEENDYHNILSSLLNVNEHKYTYFDDNGVKQPDSLELFKELERIYSRNIESDQTNGKISKKRLKVIMYFSFYAQAKNSGAFQEYLAEDLMPIFLNNTDSFSVIMKELPFLIDSNCNRLNAYFGHEGKNKKKKHDFVNHNAQALTQHLNEDQKTVCMSNFD
;
A
#
# COMPACT_ATOMS: atom_id res chain seq x y z
N MET A 1 -51.46 2.09 4.60
CA MET A 1 -50.32 1.51 5.35
C MET A 1 -49.87 0.12 4.90
N LYS A 2 -50.59 -0.61 4.01
CA LYS A 2 -50.10 -1.90 3.46
C LYS A 2 -49.12 -1.75 2.29
N HIS A 3 -49.21 -0.68 1.50
CA HIS A 3 -48.32 -0.45 0.34
C HIS A 3 -46.94 0.14 0.69
N LEU A 4 -46.78 0.74 1.88
CA LEU A 4 -45.50 1.32 2.32
C LEU A 4 -44.49 0.24 2.78
N ILE A 5 -44.98 -0.94 3.18
CA ILE A 5 -44.17 -2.07 3.64
C ILE A 5 -43.61 -2.87 2.45
N VAL A 6 -44.30 -2.86 1.30
CA VAL A 6 -43.86 -3.56 0.08
C VAL A 6 -42.77 -2.79 -0.66
N LEU A 7 -42.75 -1.46 -0.55
CA LEU A 7 -41.70 -0.64 -1.18
C LEU A 7 -40.35 -0.76 -0.44
N SER A 8 -40.38 -1.01 0.87
CA SER A 8 -39.18 -1.15 1.70
C SER A 8 -38.53 -2.54 1.60
N THR A 9 -39.29 -3.59 1.27
CA THR A 9 -38.71 -4.93 1.02
C THR A 9 -38.04 -5.05 -0.35
N PHE A 10 -38.46 -4.29 -1.36
CA PHE A 10 -37.81 -4.28 -2.68
C PHE A 10 -36.44 -3.60 -2.68
N LEU A 11 -36.24 -2.56 -1.86
CA LEU A 11 -34.94 -1.88 -1.72
C LEU A 11 -33.88 -2.76 -1.02
N LEU A 12 -34.28 -3.68 -0.14
CA LEU A 12 -33.37 -4.61 0.53
C LEU A 12 -32.93 -5.79 -0.36
N MET A 13 -33.72 -6.16 -1.38
CA MET A 13 -33.35 -7.19 -2.36
C MET A 13 -32.32 -6.72 -3.39
N ALA A 14 -32.20 -5.41 -3.63
CA ALA A 14 -31.20 -4.86 -4.55
C ALA A 14 -29.75 -5.00 -4.02
N CYS A 15 -29.57 -5.16 -2.71
CA CYS A 15 -28.25 -5.33 -2.09
C CYS A 15 -27.84 -6.80 -1.92
N SER A 16 -28.74 -7.78 -2.16
CA SER A 16 -28.48 -9.19 -1.85
C SER A 16 -27.89 -10.00 -3.00
N ASN A 17 -27.69 -9.40 -4.18
CA ASN A 17 -27.22 -10.12 -5.38
C ASN A 17 -25.83 -9.69 -5.88
N ILE A 18 -25.03 -9.04 -5.03
CA ILE A 18 -23.58 -9.05 -5.25
C ILE A 18 -23.07 -10.40 -4.77
N ASN A 19 -23.26 -11.43 -5.61
CA ASN A 19 -22.33 -12.54 -5.67
C ASN A 19 -21.00 -11.93 -6.15
N ALA A 20 -20.29 -11.27 -5.24
CA ALA A 20 -18.85 -11.18 -5.34
C ALA A 20 -18.41 -12.64 -5.31
N SER A 21 -18.21 -13.21 -6.49
CA SER A 21 -17.61 -14.53 -6.58
C SER A 21 -16.34 -14.44 -5.74
N ASN A 22 -16.31 -15.21 -4.65
CA ASN A 22 -15.09 -15.45 -3.92
C ASN A 22 -14.21 -16.28 -4.87
N GLN A 23 -13.65 -15.62 -5.89
CA GLN A 23 -12.36 -16.04 -6.42
C GLN A 23 -11.46 -16.07 -5.20
N THR A 24 -10.99 -17.25 -4.86
CA THR A 24 -10.04 -17.49 -3.78
C THR A 24 -8.91 -16.48 -3.94
N HIS A 25 -8.95 -15.44 -3.14
CA HIS A 25 -8.00 -14.34 -3.20
C HIS A 25 -6.61 -14.92 -2.89
N SER A 26 -5.63 -14.62 -3.73
CA SER A 26 -4.25 -15.01 -3.52
C SER A 26 -3.38 -13.76 -3.52
N GLU A 27 -2.57 -13.57 -2.47
CA GLU A 27 -1.62 -12.46 -2.40
C GLU A 27 -0.56 -12.54 -3.51
N GLU A 28 -0.35 -13.71 -4.13
CA GLU A 28 0.49 -13.86 -5.33
C GLU A 28 -0.04 -13.03 -6.51
N ASN A 29 -1.37 -12.91 -6.62
CA ASN A 29 -2.00 -12.10 -7.66
C ASN A 29 -1.81 -10.60 -7.40
N ASP A 30 -1.79 -10.18 -6.13
CA ASP A 30 -1.54 -8.79 -5.73
C ASP A 30 -0.11 -8.38 -6.09
N TYR A 31 0.90 -9.20 -5.76
CA TYR A 31 2.28 -8.94 -6.18
C TYR A 31 2.40 -8.87 -7.70
N HIS A 32 1.77 -9.82 -8.41
CA HIS A 32 1.81 -9.84 -9.85
C HIS A 32 1.22 -8.56 -10.44
N ASN A 33 0.08 -8.07 -9.94
CA ASN A 33 -0.55 -6.85 -10.44
C ASN A 33 0.31 -5.60 -10.15
N ILE A 34 0.88 -5.47 -8.95
CA ILE A 34 1.74 -4.32 -8.60
C ILE A 34 3.03 -4.32 -9.43
N LEU A 35 3.73 -5.45 -9.48
CA LEU A 35 4.97 -5.59 -10.27
C LEU A 35 4.71 -5.41 -11.77
N SER A 36 3.59 -5.94 -12.28
CA SER A 36 3.23 -5.75 -13.67
C SER A 36 2.95 -4.28 -14.00
N SER A 37 2.34 -3.55 -13.07
CA SER A 37 2.12 -2.11 -13.20
C SER A 37 3.42 -1.32 -13.14
N LEU A 38 4.38 -1.73 -12.30
CA LEU A 38 5.73 -1.15 -12.26
C LEU A 38 6.45 -1.31 -13.60
N LEU A 39 6.42 -2.52 -14.15
CA LEU A 39 7.14 -2.90 -15.37
C LEU A 39 6.41 -2.59 -16.67
N ASN A 40 5.18 -2.05 -16.62
CA ASN A 40 4.34 -1.79 -17.79
C ASN A 40 4.07 -3.04 -18.67
N VAL A 41 4.13 -4.24 -18.10
CA VAL A 41 4.01 -5.51 -18.87
C VAL A 41 2.57 -5.97 -19.08
N ASN A 42 1.60 -5.34 -18.40
CA ASN A 42 0.16 -5.67 -18.52
C ASN A 42 -0.69 -4.47 -18.96
N GLU A 43 -0.11 -3.51 -19.69
CA GLU A 43 -0.85 -2.35 -20.22
C GLU A 43 -2.04 -2.75 -21.10
N HIS A 44 -1.99 -3.93 -21.73
CA HIS A 44 -3.09 -4.43 -22.56
C HIS A 44 -4.29 -5.00 -21.78
N LYS A 45 -4.14 -5.19 -20.46
CA LYS A 45 -5.19 -5.70 -19.57
C LYS A 45 -6.23 -4.62 -19.24
N TYR A 46 -5.79 -3.38 -19.05
CA TYR A 46 -6.63 -2.25 -18.68
C TYR A 46 -6.71 -1.30 -19.85
N THR A 47 -7.78 -1.38 -20.63
CA THR A 47 -7.90 -0.64 -21.89
C THR A 47 -9.35 -0.37 -22.23
N TYR A 48 -9.61 0.75 -22.90
CA TYR A 48 -10.90 1.10 -23.47
C TYR A 48 -10.78 1.39 -24.96
N PHE A 49 -11.91 1.47 -25.67
CA PHE A 49 -11.95 1.96 -27.04
C PHE A 49 -12.38 3.42 -27.03
N ASP A 50 -11.61 4.30 -27.67
CA ASP A 50 -11.99 5.70 -27.85
C ASP A 50 -13.08 5.86 -28.93
N ASP A 51 -13.52 7.11 -29.14
CA ASP A 51 -14.57 7.44 -30.12
C ASP A 51 -14.18 7.08 -31.56
N ASN A 52 -12.89 6.85 -31.83
CA ASN A 52 -12.37 6.41 -33.13
C ASN A 52 -12.23 4.88 -33.23
N GLY A 53 -12.63 4.13 -32.19
CA GLY A 53 -12.47 2.69 -32.11
C GLY A 53 -11.03 2.24 -31.88
N VAL A 54 -10.15 3.14 -31.43
CA VAL A 54 -8.75 2.80 -31.12
C VAL A 54 -8.64 2.36 -29.67
N LYS A 55 -7.91 1.26 -29.45
CA LYS A 55 -7.66 0.71 -28.12
C LYS A 55 -6.64 1.59 -27.38
N GLN A 56 -7.05 2.20 -26.28
CA GLN A 56 -6.23 3.07 -25.45
C GLN A 56 -5.99 2.45 -24.07
N PRO A 57 -4.86 2.70 -23.40
CA PRO A 57 -4.66 2.33 -21.99
C PRO A 57 -5.69 3.01 -21.08
N ASP A 58 -6.26 2.23 -20.14
CA ASP A 58 -7.14 2.73 -19.10
C ASP A 58 -6.37 2.89 -17.78
N SER A 59 -5.76 4.06 -17.60
CA SER A 59 -5.02 4.37 -16.38
C SER A 59 -5.93 4.46 -15.14
N LEU A 60 -7.21 4.78 -15.32
CA LEU A 60 -8.17 4.90 -14.22
C LEU A 60 -8.58 3.50 -13.73
N GLU A 61 -8.84 2.57 -14.63
CA GLU A 61 -9.12 1.18 -14.28
C GLU A 61 -7.93 0.52 -13.58
N LEU A 62 -6.72 0.74 -14.09
CA LEU A 62 -5.49 0.30 -13.42
C LEU A 62 -5.36 0.88 -12.01
N PHE A 63 -5.58 2.20 -11.86
CA PHE A 63 -5.51 2.85 -10.56
C PHE A 63 -6.53 2.26 -9.57
N LYS A 64 -7.78 2.04 -10.00
CA LYS A 64 -8.83 1.44 -9.16
C LYS A 64 -8.48 0.03 -8.70
N GLU A 65 -7.86 -0.77 -9.56
CA GLU A 65 -7.40 -2.11 -9.18
C GLU A 65 -6.26 -2.04 -8.15
N LEU A 66 -5.30 -1.14 -8.35
CA LEU A 66 -4.22 -0.93 -7.39
C LEU A 66 -4.75 -0.42 -6.04
N GLU A 67 -5.70 0.51 -6.05
CA GLU A 67 -6.35 1.00 -4.82
C GLU A 67 -7.09 -0.12 -4.10
N ARG A 68 -7.81 -0.98 -4.83
CA ARG A 68 -8.46 -2.16 -4.25
C ARG A 68 -7.48 -3.13 -3.61
N ILE A 69 -6.32 -3.35 -4.24
CA ILE A 69 -5.24 -4.17 -3.67
C ILE A 69 -4.70 -3.51 -2.40
N TYR A 70 -4.46 -2.20 -2.42
CA TYR A 70 -3.97 -1.43 -1.27
C TYR A 70 -4.91 -1.54 -0.08
N SER A 71 -6.19 -1.16 -0.25
CA SER A 71 -7.17 -1.13 0.85
C SER A 71 -7.36 -2.49 1.49
N ARG A 72 -7.34 -3.57 0.70
CA ARG A 72 -7.44 -4.93 1.23
C ARG A 72 -6.20 -5.38 1.99
N ASN A 73 -5.03 -4.81 1.70
CA ASN A 73 -3.77 -5.20 2.33
C ASN A 73 -3.43 -4.35 3.57
N ILE A 74 -4.03 -3.18 3.76
CA ILE A 74 -3.64 -2.26 4.85
C ILE A 74 -4.21 -2.63 6.23
N GLU A 75 -5.38 -3.29 6.29
CA GLU A 75 -6.03 -3.63 7.57
C GLU A 75 -5.34 -4.78 8.31
N SER A 76 -5.19 -4.73 9.63
CA SER A 76 -4.60 -5.85 10.39
C SER A 76 -5.38 -7.16 10.21
N ASP A 77 -4.70 -8.28 9.92
CA ASP A 77 -5.32 -9.62 10.00
C ASP A 77 -5.29 -10.22 11.42
N GLN A 78 -4.60 -9.58 12.36
CA GLN A 78 -4.44 -10.08 13.73
C GLN A 78 -5.00 -9.11 14.79
N THR A 79 -5.37 -9.66 15.94
CA THR A 79 -5.96 -8.94 17.09
C THR A 79 -5.00 -7.93 17.75
N ASN A 80 -3.72 -7.96 17.43
CA ASN A 80 -2.68 -7.09 18.00
C ASN A 80 -2.09 -6.08 16.99
N GLY A 81 -2.73 -5.88 15.84
CA GLY A 81 -2.21 -4.97 14.81
C GLY A 81 -1.06 -5.55 13.98
N LYS A 82 -0.70 -6.82 14.18
CA LYS A 82 0.30 -7.50 13.35
C LYS A 82 -0.28 -7.88 11.99
N ILE A 83 0.57 -7.78 10.98
CA ILE A 83 0.26 -8.12 9.60
C ILE A 83 1.16 -9.28 9.19
N SER A 84 0.62 -10.25 8.45
CA SER A 84 1.44 -11.31 7.88
C SER A 84 2.58 -10.77 7.00
N LYS A 85 3.73 -11.45 6.98
CA LYS A 85 4.91 -11.04 6.19
C LYS A 85 4.59 -10.81 4.70
N LYS A 86 3.66 -11.60 4.14
CA LYS A 86 3.20 -11.45 2.74
C LYS A 86 2.51 -10.11 2.53
N ARG A 87 1.50 -9.79 3.33
CA ARG A 87 0.77 -8.52 3.25
C ARG A 87 1.68 -7.32 3.56
N LEU A 88 2.59 -7.44 4.53
CA LEU A 88 3.58 -6.40 4.81
C LEU A 88 4.47 -6.11 3.59
N LYS A 89 4.93 -7.15 2.88
CA LYS A 89 5.65 -6.98 1.61
C LYS A 89 4.80 -6.25 0.57
N VAL A 90 3.51 -6.56 0.43
CA VAL A 90 2.60 -5.86 -0.50
C VAL A 90 2.54 -4.36 -0.17
N ILE A 91 2.34 -4.01 1.09
CA ILE A 91 2.34 -2.61 1.55
C ILE A 91 3.69 -1.93 1.22
N MET A 92 4.80 -2.60 1.48
CA MET A 92 6.13 -2.07 1.19
C MET A 92 6.39 -1.87 -0.31
N TYR A 93 5.80 -2.72 -1.18
CA TYR A 93 5.83 -2.51 -2.62
C TYR A 93 5.00 -1.31 -3.05
N PHE A 94 3.91 -0.96 -2.35
CA PHE A 94 3.19 0.28 -2.64
C PHE A 94 4.05 1.51 -2.37
N SER A 95 4.91 1.51 -1.34
CA SER A 95 5.89 2.59 -1.14
C SER A 95 6.81 2.74 -2.35
N PHE A 96 7.33 1.62 -2.86
CA PHE A 96 8.18 1.61 -4.05
C PHE A 96 7.42 2.06 -5.30
N TYR A 97 6.19 1.57 -5.50
CA TYR A 97 5.30 2.00 -6.57
C TYR A 97 5.03 3.51 -6.53
N ALA A 98 4.67 4.03 -5.36
CA ALA A 98 4.34 5.43 -5.15
C ALA A 98 5.54 6.34 -5.47
N GLN A 99 6.75 5.91 -5.14
CA GLN A 99 7.98 6.62 -5.51
C GLN A 99 8.27 6.48 -7.01
N ALA A 100 8.31 5.26 -7.56
CA ALA A 100 8.71 4.98 -8.93
C ALA A 100 7.76 5.56 -9.99
N LYS A 101 6.45 5.60 -9.71
CA LYS A 101 5.42 6.17 -10.60
C LYS A 101 5.01 7.58 -10.19
N ASN A 102 5.61 8.15 -9.16
CA ASN A 102 5.24 9.45 -8.59
C ASN A 102 3.72 9.55 -8.30
N SER A 103 3.14 8.50 -7.72
CA SER A 103 1.70 8.44 -7.46
C SER A 103 1.36 9.21 -6.18
N GLY A 104 0.85 10.43 -6.32
CA GLY A 104 0.48 11.29 -5.20
C GLY A 104 -0.54 10.64 -4.25
N ALA A 105 -1.55 9.94 -4.80
CA ALA A 105 -2.56 9.26 -3.98
C ALA A 105 -1.96 8.20 -3.06
N PHE A 106 -1.10 7.31 -3.58
CA PHE A 106 -0.45 6.31 -2.72
C PHE A 106 0.59 6.92 -1.79
N GLN A 107 1.28 8.00 -2.19
CA GLN A 107 2.18 8.73 -1.30
C GLN A 107 1.45 9.32 -0.08
N GLU A 108 0.20 9.77 -0.27
CA GLU A 108 -0.67 10.31 0.77
C GLU A 108 -1.23 9.21 1.66
N TYR A 109 -1.79 8.13 1.09
CA TYR A 109 -2.30 6.99 1.88
C TYR A 109 -1.22 6.41 2.79
N LEU A 110 -0.04 6.13 2.23
CA LEU A 110 1.08 5.58 2.97
C LEU A 110 1.68 6.56 4.00
N ALA A 111 1.35 7.86 3.91
CA ALA A 111 1.86 8.83 4.87
C ALA A 111 1.32 8.63 6.26
N GLU A 112 0.07 8.22 6.34
CA GLU A 112 -0.62 8.00 7.59
C GLU A 112 -0.53 6.53 8.01
N ASP A 113 -0.61 5.61 7.05
CA ASP A 113 -0.74 4.18 7.33
C ASP A 113 0.59 3.49 7.67
N LEU A 114 1.71 3.88 7.03
CA LEU A 114 2.94 3.08 7.09
C LEU A 114 3.60 3.12 8.48
N MET A 115 3.52 4.24 9.19
CA MET A 115 4.15 4.40 10.50
C MET A 115 3.52 3.49 11.58
N PRO A 116 2.18 3.48 11.79
CA PRO A 116 1.54 2.49 12.67
C PRO A 116 1.86 1.04 12.30
N ILE A 117 1.89 0.71 11.01
CA ILE A 117 2.23 -0.62 10.53
C ILE A 117 3.66 -1.00 10.89
N PHE A 118 4.61 -0.08 10.69
CA PHE A 118 5.99 -0.26 11.12
C PHE A 118 6.08 -0.54 12.63
N LEU A 119 5.46 0.30 13.46
CA LEU A 119 5.54 0.19 14.93
C LEU A 119 5.00 -1.16 15.44
N ASN A 120 3.98 -1.72 14.79
CA ASN A 120 3.42 -3.02 15.15
C ASN A 120 4.19 -4.22 14.57
N ASN A 121 5.08 -3.99 13.58
CA ASN A 121 5.73 -5.04 12.81
C ASN A 121 7.24 -4.80 12.61
N THR A 122 7.89 -4.09 13.53
CA THR A 122 9.25 -3.54 13.40
C THR A 122 10.29 -4.57 12.93
N ASP A 123 10.33 -5.73 13.58
CA ASP A 123 11.28 -6.81 13.24
C ASP A 123 11.06 -7.32 11.80
N SER A 124 9.80 -7.62 11.45
CA SER A 124 9.44 -8.11 10.11
C SER A 124 9.72 -7.07 9.02
N PHE A 125 9.53 -5.78 9.33
CA PHE A 125 9.82 -4.68 8.42
C PHE A 125 11.31 -4.66 8.04
N SER A 126 12.20 -4.72 9.04
CA SER A 126 13.64 -4.74 8.84
C SER A 126 14.12 -6.02 8.14
N VAL A 127 13.53 -7.19 8.45
CA VAL A 127 13.78 -8.44 7.73
C VAL A 127 13.43 -8.33 6.25
N ILE A 128 12.27 -7.77 5.90
CA ILE A 128 11.86 -7.63 4.49
C ILE A 128 12.80 -6.68 3.76
N MET A 129 13.19 -5.55 4.36
CA MET A 129 14.15 -4.63 3.77
C MET A 129 15.52 -5.29 3.50
N LYS A 130 15.96 -6.19 4.37
CA LYS A 130 17.17 -7.00 4.14
C LYS A 130 17.00 -7.93 2.93
N GLU A 131 15.86 -8.61 2.84
CA GLU A 131 15.56 -9.55 1.74
C GLU A 131 15.38 -8.84 0.40
N LEU A 132 14.86 -7.62 0.40
CA LEU A 132 14.50 -6.84 -0.79
C LEU A 132 15.11 -5.43 -0.66
N PRO A 133 16.43 -5.25 -0.85
CA PRO A 133 17.11 -3.99 -0.55
C PRO A 133 16.63 -2.79 -1.38
N PHE A 134 16.07 -3.04 -2.58
CA PHE A 134 15.49 -1.99 -3.42
C PHE A 134 14.25 -1.33 -2.80
N LEU A 135 13.65 -1.93 -1.76
CA LEU A 135 12.52 -1.35 -1.02
C LEU A 135 12.96 -0.35 0.06
N ILE A 136 14.25 -0.31 0.42
CA ILE A 136 14.73 0.45 1.58
C ILE A 136 14.42 1.94 1.42
N ASP A 137 14.89 2.54 0.33
CA ASP A 137 14.78 3.98 0.11
C ASP A 137 13.30 4.41 0.12
N SER A 138 12.46 3.76 -0.68
CA SER A 138 11.03 4.09 -0.78
C SER A 138 10.31 3.98 0.57
N ASN A 139 10.64 2.97 1.38
CA ASN A 139 9.94 2.75 2.64
C ASN A 139 10.47 3.68 3.75
N CYS A 140 11.78 3.92 3.83
CA CYS A 140 12.34 4.86 4.80
C CYS A 140 11.95 6.30 4.47
N ASN A 141 11.93 6.68 3.18
CA ASN A 141 11.37 7.95 2.70
C ASN A 141 9.91 8.14 3.17
N ARG A 142 9.09 7.11 2.98
CA ARG A 142 7.67 7.16 3.32
C ARG A 142 7.44 7.13 4.83
N LEU A 143 8.25 6.44 5.61
CA LEU A 143 8.22 6.57 7.08
C LEU A 143 8.58 8.00 7.53
N ASN A 144 9.59 8.64 6.92
CA ASN A 144 9.97 10.00 7.26
C ASN A 144 8.86 11.02 7.00
N ALA A 145 8.15 10.90 5.88
CA ALA A 145 7.12 11.89 5.58
C ALA A 145 5.89 11.82 6.51
N TYR A 146 5.79 10.85 7.45
CA TYR A 146 4.78 10.86 8.53
C TYR A 146 4.94 12.10 9.42
N PHE A 147 6.16 12.62 9.51
CA PHE A 147 6.46 13.85 10.24
C PHE A 147 6.09 15.12 9.45
N GLY A 148 5.58 14.99 8.23
CA GLY A 148 5.20 16.11 7.37
C GLY A 148 6.39 16.92 6.86
N HIS A 149 6.10 17.93 6.05
CA HIS A 149 7.09 18.82 5.45
C HIS A 149 7.38 20.04 6.35
N GLU A 150 8.53 20.70 6.13
CA GLU A 150 8.87 22.03 6.69
C GLU A 150 9.16 22.08 8.21
N GLY A 151 9.68 21.01 8.81
CA GLY A 151 10.22 21.06 10.18
C GLY A 151 9.20 21.20 11.32
N LYS A 152 7.89 21.23 11.01
CA LYS A 152 6.80 21.33 11.99
C LYS A 152 6.83 20.24 13.07
N ASN A 153 7.34 19.04 12.73
CA ASN A 153 7.48 17.92 13.67
C ASN A 153 8.94 17.50 13.89
N LYS A 154 9.91 18.41 13.78
CA LYS A 154 11.35 18.09 13.92
C LYS A 154 11.67 17.33 15.22
N LYS A 155 11.03 17.72 16.34
CA LYS A 155 11.19 17.01 17.62
C LYS A 155 10.68 15.57 17.55
N LYS A 156 9.50 15.32 16.99
CA LYS A 156 8.94 13.96 16.83
C LYS A 156 9.79 13.10 15.91
N LYS A 157 10.32 13.66 14.81
CA LYS A 157 11.28 12.97 13.92
C LYS A 157 12.51 12.55 14.70
N HIS A 158 13.11 13.47 15.45
CA HIS A 158 14.30 13.20 16.27
C HIS A 158 14.02 12.13 17.34
N ASP A 159 12.90 12.26 18.06
CA ASP A 159 12.49 11.29 19.07
C ASP A 159 12.27 9.90 18.43
N PHE A 160 11.62 9.83 17.26
CA PHE A 160 11.44 8.58 16.54
C PHE A 160 12.77 7.92 16.20
N VAL A 161 13.71 8.67 15.59
CA VAL A 161 15.03 8.16 15.20
C VAL A 161 15.77 7.62 16.42
N ASN A 162 15.81 8.38 17.52
CA ASN A 162 16.52 7.96 18.74
C ASN A 162 15.97 6.66 19.35
N HIS A 163 14.65 6.46 19.29
CA HIS A 163 14.01 5.28 19.91
C HIS A 163 13.88 4.08 18.96
N ASN A 164 13.79 4.29 17.65
CA ASN A 164 13.42 3.25 16.70
C ASN A 164 14.49 2.93 15.65
N ALA A 165 15.53 3.76 15.47
CA ALA A 165 16.53 3.54 14.42
C ALA A 165 17.18 2.15 14.54
N GLN A 166 17.55 1.72 15.75
CA GLN A 166 18.13 0.40 15.96
C GLN A 166 17.18 -0.72 15.50
N ALA A 167 15.89 -0.60 15.81
CA ALA A 167 14.90 -1.63 15.46
C ALA A 167 14.56 -1.60 13.96
N LEU A 168 14.46 -0.41 13.36
CA LEU A 168 14.30 -0.23 11.91
C LEU A 168 15.47 -0.84 11.12
N THR A 169 16.68 -0.76 11.66
CA THR A 169 17.92 -1.15 10.98
C THR A 169 18.56 -2.46 11.47
N GLN A 170 17.92 -3.15 12.42
CA GLN A 170 18.45 -4.33 13.12
C GLN A 170 19.03 -5.40 12.20
N HIS A 171 18.34 -5.68 11.10
CA HIS A 171 18.70 -6.79 10.20
C HIS A 171 19.56 -6.35 9.01
N LEU A 172 19.73 -5.04 8.83
CA LEU A 172 20.41 -4.43 7.69
C LEU A 172 21.94 -4.46 7.85
N ASN A 173 22.65 -4.53 6.73
CA ASN A 173 24.09 -4.26 6.70
C ASN A 173 24.37 -2.75 6.66
N GLU A 174 25.62 -2.32 6.88
CA GLU A 174 25.95 -0.89 7.01
C GLU A 174 25.56 -0.03 5.80
N ASP A 175 25.69 -0.55 4.58
CA ASP A 175 25.26 0.16 3.36
C ASP A 175 23.73 0.37 3.36
N GLN A 176 22.98 -0.68 3.66
CA GLN A 176 21.52 -0.63 3.76
C GLN A 176 21.04 0.29 4.89
N LYS A 177 21.74 0.30 6.03
CA LYS A 177 21.46 1.24 7.13
C LYS A 177 21.65 2.67 6.66
N THR A 178 22.75 2.94 5.96
CA THR A 178 23.07 4.28 5.45
C THR A 178 21.97 4.77 4.50
N VAL A 179 21.52 3.92 3.56
CA VAL A 179 20.41 4.26 2.64
C VAL A 179 19.11 4.55 3.40
N CYS A 180 18.78 3.76 4.42
CA CYS A 180 17.56 4.02 5.18
C CYS A 180 17.66 5.31 6.02
N MET A 181 18.77 5.50 6.73
CA MET A 181 18.90 6.60 7.68
C MET A 181 19.06 7.97 7.01
N SER A 182 19.63 8.03 5.80
CA SER A 182 19.73 9.28 5.03
C SER A 182 18.37 9.90 4.69
N ASN A 183 17.29 9.11 4.73
CA ASN A 183 15.93 9.61 4.55
C ASN A 183 15.39 10.37 5.79
N PHE A 184 16.04 10.26 6.95
CA PHE A 184 15.60 10.89 8.21
C PHE A 184 16.50 12.03 8.66
N ASP A 185 17.61 12.31 7.99
CA ASP A 185 18.47 13.47 8.25
C ASP A 185 17.73 14.78 7.92
#